data_AF-A0A4U0XQR0-F1
#
_entry.id   AF-A0A4U0XQR0-F1
#
_cell.length_a   1.000
_cell.length_b   1.000
_cell.length_c   1.000
_cell.angle_alpha   90.00
_cell.angle_beta   90.00
_cell.angle_gamma   90.00
#
_symmetry.space_group_name_H-M   'P 1'
#
loop_
_entity.id
_entity.type
_entity.pdbx_description
1 polymer ?
#
loop_
_entity_poly.entity_id
_entity_poly.type
_entity_poly.pdbx_seq_one_letter_code
_entity_poly.pdbx_strand_id
1 'polypeptide(L)'
;MHSLLSTFILSDLKALGKSRNIATNTATKVQLILRLQKHATQAVVYDGRPVRHLLRDIHARGIGFPNATASDHLIALLEAADRARTFHPFLDLPAELRNMVYCFAVGADEPLKVGECRARVPVVCQVSRQLRDESLPILGGSPAWV
;
A
#
# COMPACT_ATOMS: atom_id res chain seq x y z
N MET A 1 -10.75 -10.96 10.51
CA MET A 1 -11.52 -10.07 9.60
C MET A 1 -12.14 -10.83 8.41
N HIS A 2 -12.59 -12.08 8.56
CA HIS A 2 -13.11 -12.89 7.42
C HIS A 2 -14.58 -12.62 7.07
N SER A 3 -15.36 -12.01 7.96
CA SER A 3 -16.83 -11.99 7.87
C SER A 3 -17.45 -10.77 7.20
N LEU A 4 -16.72 -9.67 7.02
CA LEU A 4 -17.32 -8.41 6.55
C LEU A 4 -17.28 -8.24 5.03
N LEU A 5 -16.30 -8.82 4.33
CA LEU A 5 -16.21 -8.68 2.86
C LEU A 5 -17.19 -9.59 2.10
N SER A 6 -17.67 -10.66 2.73
CA SER A 6 -18.63 -11.59 2.12
C SER A 6 -20.05 -11.01 2.02
N THR A 7 -20.39 -10.05 2.89
CA THR A 7 -21.71 -9.39 2.92
C THR A 7 -21.86 -8.34 1.83
N PHE A 8 -20.76 -7.83 1.26
CA PHE A 8 -20.81 -6.86 0.17
C PHE A 8 -21.35 -7.47 -1.13
N ILE A 9 -22.13 -6.69 -1.85
CA ILE A 9 -22.57 -7.01 -3.21
C ILE A 9 -21.44 -6.79 -4.21
N LEU A 10 -21.53 -7.42 -5.38
CA LEU A 10 -20.45 -7.43 -6.38
C LEU A 10 -20.08 -6.02 -6.88
N SER A 11 -21.06 -5.12 -7.00
CA SER A 11 -20.84 -3.71 -7.37
C SER A 11 -19.93 -3.00 -6.37
N ASP A 12 -20.17 -3.20 -5.09
CA ASP A 12 -19.42 -2.54 -4.01
C ASP A 12 -17.99 -3.07 -3.98
N LEU A 13 -17.82 -4.39 -4.15
CA LEU A 13 -16.50 -5.00 -4.25
C LEU A 13 -15.72 -4.49 -5.47
N LYS A 14 -16.40 -4.22 -6.59
CA LYS A 14 -15.76 -3.60 -7.77
C LYS A 14 -15.42 -2.13 -7.51
N ALA A 15 -16.30 -1.35 -6.88
CA ALA A 15 -16.00 0.03 -6.53
C ALA A 15 -14.79 0.11 -5.59
N LEU A 16 -14.78 -0.75 -4.57
CA LEU A 16 -13.71 -0.88 -3.60
C LEU A 16 -12.39 -1.39 -4.22
N GLY A 17 -12.47 -2.30 -5.18
CA GLY A 17 -11.31 -2.75 -5.94
C GLY A 17 -10.69 -1.64 -6.79
N LYS A 18 -11.53 -0.84 -7.47
CA LYS A 18 -11.08 0.29 -8.29
C LYS A 18 -10.38 1.36 -7.46
N SER A 19 -10.93 1.74 -6.31
CA SER A 19 -10.31 2.75 -5.44
C SER A 19 -8.95 2.31 -4.91
N ARG A 20 -8.71 0.99 -4.82
CA ARG A 20 -7.43 0.39 -4.40
C ARG A 20 -6.52 -0.04 -5.55
N ASN A 21 -6.83 0.38 -6.78
CA ASN A 21 -6.05 0.02 -7.97
C ASN A 21 -5.86 -1.51 -8.16
N ILE A 22 -6.90 -2.26 -7.80
CA ILE A 22 -7.00 -3.70 -7.98
C ILE A 22 -7.74 -3.97 -9.29
N ALA A 23 -7.29 -4.97 -10.06
CA ALA A 23 -8.00 -5.38 -11.26
C ALA A 23 -9.39 -5.90 -10.90
N THR A 24 -10.44 -5.33 -11.49
CA THR A 24 -11.84 -5.74 -11.26
C THR A 24 -12.54 -6.32 -12.49
N ASN A 25 -11.93 -6.16 -13.66
CA ASN A 25 -12.51 -6.61 -14.92
C ASN A 25 -12.57 -8.15 -14.93
N THR A 26 -13.68 -8.69 -15.42
CA THR A 26 -13.98 -10.12 -15.52
C THR A 26 -13.85 -10.94 -14.22
N ALA A 27 -13.71 -10.27 -13.06
CA ALA A 27 -13.47 -10.93 -11.79
C ALA A 27 -14.78 -11.38 -11.13
N THR A 28 -14.81 -12.62 -10.64
CA THR A 28 -15.93 -13.13 -9.83
C THR A 28 -15.92 -12.52 -8.43
N LYS A 29 -17.05 -12.62 -7.71
CA LYS A 29 -17.14 -12.15 -6.31
C LYS A 29 -16.04 -12.75 -5.44
N VAL A 30 -15.79 -14.05 -5.57
CA VAL A 30 -14.75 -14.77 -4.83
C VAL A 30 -13.36 -14.24 -5.17
N GLN A 31 -13.05 -14.05 -6.45
CA GLN A 31 -11.76 -13.50 -6.89
C GLN A 31 -11.52 -12.08 -6.36
N LEU A 32 -12.55 -11.23 -6.34
CA LEU A 32 -12.44 -9.89 -5.76
C LEU A 32 -12.20 -9.90 -4.26
N ILE A 33 -12.90 -10.77 -3.52
CA ILE A 33 -12.68 -10.93 -2.07
C ILE A 33 -11.23 -11.35 -1.81
N LEU A 34 -10.71 -12.35 -2.55
CA LEU A 34 -9.33 -12.80 -2.41
C LEU A 34 -8.33 -11.67 -2.71
N ARG A 35 -8.54 -10.91 -3.80
CA ARG A 35 -7.70 -9.76 -4.14
C ARG A 35 -7.71 -8.68 -3.07
N LEU A 36 -8.89 -8.36 -2.52
CA LEU A 36 -9.05 -7.36 -1.47
C LEU A 36 -8.43 -7.82 -0.14
N GLN A 37 -8.52 -9.10 0.19
CA GLN A 37 -7.83 -9.69 1.34
C GLN A 37 -6.31 -9.61 1.16
N LYS A 38 -5.82 -9.91 -0.04
CA LYS A 38 -4.40 -9.86 -0.38
C LYS A 38 -3.84 -8.43 -0.33
N HIS A 39 -4.62 -7.43 -0.71
CA HIS A 39 -4.25 -6.01 -0.54
C HIS A 39 -4.06 -5.61 0.93
N ALA A 40 -4.67 -6.32 1.89
CA ALA A 40 -4.45 -6.01 3.31
C ALA A 40 -3.05 -6.43 3.78
N THR A 41 -2.37 -7.33 3.07
CA THR A 41 -1.05 -7.86 3.44
C THR A 41 0.05 -7.53 2.43
N GLN A 42 -0.31 -7.12 1.22
CA GLN A 42 0.62 -6.80 0.14
C GLN A 42 0.35 -5.39 -0.39
N ALA A 43 1.44 -4.65 -0.65
CA ALA A 43 1.34 -3.29 -1.21
C ALA A 43 0.79 -3.28 -2.65
N VAL A 44 1.04 -4.35 -3.42
CA VAL A 44 0.59 -4.48 -4.81
C VAL A 44 -0.09 -5.83 -4.99
N VAL A 45 -1.28 -5.82 -5.60
CA VAL A 45 -2.00 -7.03 -6.01
C VAL A 45 -1.88 -7.20 -7.52
N TYR A 46 -1.22 -8.29 -7.94
CA TYR A 46 -0.96 -8.59 -9.36
C TYR A 46 -2.07 -9.40 -10.04
N ASP A 47 -2.94 -10.05 -9.26
CA ASP A 47 -3.97 -10.93 -9.79
C ASP A 47 -4.92 -10.20 -10.76
N GLY A 48 -5.11 -10.78 -11.93
CA GLY A 48 -5.99 -10.21 -12.97
C GLY A 48 -5.38 -9.04 -13.74
N ARG A 49 -4.11 -8.69 -13.50
CA ARG A 49 -3.39 -7.76 -14.37
C ARG A 49 -3.02 -8.43 -15.70
N PRO A 50 -3.01 -7.69 -16.82
CA PRO A 50 -2.62 -8.27 -18.10
C PRO A 50 -1.14 -8.63 -18.10
N VAL A 51 -0.77 -9.73 -18.77
CA VAL A 51 0.61 -10.26 -18.83
C VAL A 51 1.63 -9.20 -19.23
N ARG A 52 1.30 -8.31 -20.18
CA ARG A 52 2.18 -7.20 -20.59
C ARG A 52 2.61 -6.29 -19.43
N HIS A 53 1.73 -6.08 -18.44
CA HIS A 53 2.06 -5.26 -17.26
C HIS A 53 2.94 -6.04 -16.28
N LEU A 54 2.68 -7.34 -16.11
CA LEU A 54 3.52 -8.22 -15.28
C LEU A 54 4.95 -8.27 -15.83
N LEU A 55 5.10 -8.45 -17.14
CA LEU A 55 6.41 -8.45 -17.81
C LEU A 55 7.13 -7.11 -17.67
N ARG A 56 6.42 -5.99 -17.87
CA ARG A 56 6.98 -4.65 -17.63
C ARG A 56 7.50 -4.51 -16.21
N ASP A 57 6.72 -4.94 -15.22
CA ASP A 57 7.09 -4.82 -13.80
C ASP A 57 8.28 -5.74 -13.46
N ILE A 58 8.38 -6.92 -14.08
CA ILE A 58 9.53 -7.84 -13.96
C ILE A 58 10.80 -7.25 -14.59
N HIS A 59 10.71 -6.71 -15.81
CA HIS A 59 11.82 -6.04 -16.48
C HIS A 59 12.32 -4.82 -15.69
N ALA A 60 11.40 -4.00 -15.16
CA ALA A 60 11.75 -2.85 -14.33
C ALA A 60 12.51 -3.23 -13.05
N ARG A 61 12.38 -4.48 -12.60
CA ARG A 61 13.03 -5.01 -11.39
C ARG A 61 14.27 -5.85 -11.68
N GLY A 62 14.60 -6.08 -12.95
CA GLY A 62 15.72 -6.95 -13.33
C GLY A 62 15.57 -8.40 -12.88
N ILE A 63 14.32 -8.88 -12.69
CA ILE A 63 14.06 -10.26 -12.27
C ILE A 63 14.23 -11.17 -13.50
N GLY A 64 15.09 -12.18 -13.40
CA GLY A 64 15.23 -13.20 -14.44
C GLY A 64 14.00 -14.10 -14.51
N PHE A 65 13.47 -14.35 -15.71
CA PHE A 65 12.33 -15.25 -15.91
C PHE A 65 12.43 -16.01 -17.25
N PRO A 66 11.86 -17.22 -17.34
CA PRO A 66 11.78 -17.94 -18.61
C PRO A 66 10.78 -17.28 -19.59
N ASN A 67 11.15 -17.22 -20.88
CA ASN A 67 10.40 -16.54 -21.96
C ASN A 67 8.94 -17.03 -22.15
N ALA A 68 8.61 -18.26 -21.73
CA ALA A 68 7.27 -18.85 -21.87
C ALA A 68 6.70 -19.21 -20.48
N THR A 69 6.21 -18.21 -19.76
CA THR A 69 5.70 -18.38 -18.40
C THR A 69 4.24 -17.98 -18.29
N ALA A 70 3.45 -18.84 -17.65
CA ALA A 70 2.05 -18.55 -17.32
C ALA A 70 1.96 -17.32 -16.41
N SER A 71 0.84 -16.58 -16.49
CA SER A 71 0.58 -15.39 -15.68
C SER A 71 0.79 -15.64 -14.19
N ASP A 72 0.40 -16.82 -13.72
CA ASP A 72 0.46 -17.19 -12.30
C ASP A 72 1.91 -17.35 -11.83
N HIS A 73 2.80 -17.80 -12.71
CA HIS A 73 4.23 -17.87 -12.41
C HIS A 73 4.87 -16.48 -12.35
N LEU A 74 4.49 -15.58 -13.27
CA LEU A 74 4.95 -14.19 -13.25
C LEU A 74 4.48 -13.46 -11.98
N ILE A 75 3.22 -13.69 -11.57
CA ILE A 75 2.65 -13.16 -10.32
C ILE A 75 3.45 -13.69 -9.12
N ALA A 76 3.71 -15.00 -9.06
CA ALA A 76 4.48 -15.60 -7.97
C ALA A 76 5.91 -15.04 -7.88
N LEU A 77 6.58 -14.81 -9.01
CA LEU A 77 7.91 -14.19 -9.05
C LEU A 77 7.88 -12.75 -8.53
N LEU A 78 6.91 -11.94 -8.98
CA LEU A 78 6.76 -10.56 -8.53
C LEU A 78 6.49 -10.47 -7.04
N GLU A 79 5.61 -11.33 -6.51
CA GLU A 79 5.33 -11.39 -5.09
C GLU A 79 6.50 -11.90 -4.26
N ALA A 80 7.25 -12.88 -4.76
CA ALA A 80 8.45 -13.36 -4.10
C ALA A 80 9.49 -12.23 -4.04
N ALA A 81 9.66 -11.47 -5.12
CA ALA A 81 10.54 -10.32 -5.15
C ALA A 81 10.08 -9.20 -4.18
N ASP A 82 8.78 -8.94 -4.08
CA ASP A 82 8.24 -7.95 -3.13
C ASP A 82 8.44 -8.39 -1.67
N ARG A 83 8.24 -9.68 -1.38
CA ARG A 83 8.43 -10.24 -0.03
C ARG A 83 9.89 -10.32 0.36
N ALA A 84 10.78 -10.59 -0.60
CA ALA A 84 12.23 -10.63 -0.39
C ALA A 84 12.84 -9.23 -0.29
N ARG A 85 12.09 -8.18 -0.64
CA ARG A 85 12.59 -6.80 -0.59
C ARG A 85 12.85 -6.43 0.87
N THR A 86 14.11 -6.40 1.24
CA THR A 86 14.56 -5.73 2.45
C THR A 86 14.53 -4.23 2.18
N PHE A 87 13.54 -3.54 2.71
CA PHE A 87 13.62 -2.08 2.76
C PHE A 87 14.80 -1.72 3.65
N HIS A 88 15.59 -0.72 3.26
CA HIS A 88 16.49 -0.09 4.22
C HIS A 88 15.65 0.31 5.44
N PRO A 89 16.12 0.06 6.67
CA PRO A 89 15.42 0.50 7.86
C PRO A 89 15.01 1.94 7.65
N PHE A 90 13.72 2.23 7.81
CA PHE A 90 13.18 3.55 7.46
C PHE A 90 13.93 4.70 8.17
N LEU A 91 14.46 4.42 9.37
CA LEU A 91 15.27 5.36 10.15
C LEU A 91 16.70 5.58 9.63
N ASP A 92 17.19 4.73 8.72
CA ASP A 92 18.49 4.88 8.06
C ASP A 92 18.40 5.83 6.85
N LEU A 93 17.19 6.17 6.39
CA LEU A 93 17.00 7.20 5.36
C LEU A 93 17.38 8.57 5.92
N PRO A 94 17.98 9.49 5.15
CA PRO A 94 18.18 10.89 5.59
C PRO A 94 16.88 11.56 6.05
N ALA A 95 17.01 12.52 6.98
CA ALA A 95 15.86 13.18 7.60
C ALA A 95 14.93 13.84 6.58
N GLU A 96 15.49 14.38 5.50
CA GLU A 96 14.76 15.01 4.39
C GLU A 96 13.82 14.02 3.72
N LEU A 97 14.28 12.79 3.44
CA LEU A 97 13.45 11.75 2.83
C LEU A 97 12.39 11.23 3.78
N ARG A 98 12.71 11.09 5.07
CA ARG A 98 11.71 10.71 6.09
C ARG A 98 10.62 11.77 6.20
N ASN A 99 11.00 13.05 6.20
CA ASN A 99 10.07 14.18 6.23
C ASN A 99 9.16 14.22 4.99
N MET A 100 9.70 13.94 3.80
CA MET A 100 8.88 13.80 2.59
C MET A 100 7.82 12.70 2.73
N VAL A 101 8.18 11.56 3.33
CA VAL A 101 7.23 10.46 3.58
C VAL A 101 6.15 10.86 4.58
N TYR A 102 6.50 11.56 5.68
CA TYR A 102 5.50 12.07 6.61
C TYR A 102 4.57 13.09 5.95
N CYS A 103 5.12 14.07 5.21
CA CYS A 103 4.32 15.07 4.50
C CYS A 103 3.37 14.43 3.49
N PHE A 104 3.82 13.41 2.75
CA PHE A 104 2.95 12.66 1.84
C PHE A 104 1.83 11.93 2.59
N ALA A 105 2.14 11.29 3.72
CA ALA A 105 1.15 10.61 4.54
C ALA A 105 0.08 11.56 5.13
N VAL A 106 0.43 12.84 5.35
CA VAL A 106 -0.50 13.87 5.84
C VAL A 106 -1.26 14.56 4.71
N GLY A 107 -0.67 14.70 3.52
CA GLY A 107 -1.26 15.42 2.41
C GLY A 107 -2.25 14.62 1.55
N ALA A 108 -2.27 13.29 1.66
CA ALA A 108 -2.99 12.44 0.71
C ALA A 108 -4.51 12.30 0.96
N ASP A 109 -5.00 12.34 2.20
CA ASP A 109 -6.41 12.05 2.49
C ASP A 109 -6.90 12.79 3.74
N GLU A 110 -7.48 13.99 3.55
CA GLU A 110 -8.03 14.87 4.60
C GLU A 110 -7.03 15.27 5.72
N PRO A 111 -6.99 16.55 6.16
CA PRO A 111 -6.39 16.83 7.46
C PRO A 111 -7.09 15.93 8.47
N LEU A 112 -6.33 15.14 9.24
CA LEU A 112 -6.85 14.37 10.35
C LEU A 112 -7.67 15.34 11.19
N LYS A 113 -9.00 15.34 11.03
CA LYS A 113 -9.91 16.08 11.87
C LYS A 113 -9.75 15.41 13.22
N VAL A 114 -8.90 15.99 14.06
CA VAL A 114 -8.83 15.68 15.49
C VAL A 114 -10.14 16.18 16.06
N GLY A 115 -11.22 15.45 15.77
CA GLY A 115 -12.48 15.59 16.46
C GLY A 115 -12.20 15.44 17.95
N GLU A 116 -13.02 16.09 18.75
CA GLU A 116 -12.98 16.36 20.20
C GLU A 116 -12.56 15.21 21.15
N CYS A 117 -12.19 14.05 20.63
CA CYS A 117 -11.40 13.00 21.27
C CYS A 117 -9.99 13.49 21.63
N ARG A 118 -9.87 14.16 22.79
CA ARG A 118 -8.65 14.35 23.59
C ARG A 118 -7.34 13.92 22.90
N ALA A 119 -6.68 14.87 22.22
CA ALA A 119 -5.25 14.89 21.88
C ALA A 119 -4.56 13.51 21.80
N ARG A 120 -5.07 12.60 20.96
CA ARG A 120 -4.45 11.28 20.81
C ARG A 120 -3.30 11.43 19.82
N VAL A 121 -2.07 11.37 20.33
CA VAL A 121 -0.86 11.44 19.52
C VAL A 121 -0.96 10.39 18.39
N PRO A 122 -0.74 10.75 17.10
CA PRO A 122 -0.84 9.82 15.99
C PRO A 122 -0.02 8.54 16.22
N VAL A 123 -0.49 7.41 15.69
CA VAL A 123 0.14 6.10 15.93
C VAL A 123 1.61 6.09 15.53
N VAL A 124 1.98 6.78 14.44
CA VAL A 124 3.38 6.90 14.00
C VAL A 124 4.29 7.54 15.05
N CYS A 125 3.79 8.51 15.81
CA CYS A 125 4.51 9.17 16.90
C CYS A 125 4.63 8.31 18.18
N GLN A 126 3.95 7.16 18.22
CA GLN A 126 4.00 6.23 19.36
C GLN A 126 5.08 5.15 19.16
N VAL A 127 5.59 4.97 17.95
CA VAL A 127 6.52 3.87 17.60
C VAL A 127 7.94 4.12 18.13
N SER A 128 8.46 5.35 18.03
CA SER A 128 9.77 5.73 18.58
C SER A 128 9.86 7.21 18.92
N ARG A 129 10.87 7.61 19.71
CA ARG A 129 11.14 9.03 20.00
C ARG A 129 11.50 9.80 18.73
N GLN A 130 12.38 9.23 17.90
CA GLN A 130 12.79 9.84 16.63
C GLN A 130 11.60 10.10 15.70
N LEU A 131 10.73 9.10 15.51
CA LEU A 131 9.53 9.24 14.67
C LEU A 131 8.60 10.32 15.22
N ARG A 132 8.46 10.42 16.55
CA ARG A 132 7.64 11.46 17.19
C ARG A 132 8.19 12.85 16.90
N ASP A 133 9.47 13.08 17.15
CA ASP A 133 10.07 14.40 17.05
C ASP A 133 10.04 14.92 15.60
N GLU A 134 10.18 14.03 14.62
CA GLU A 134 10.11 14.37 13.19
C GLU A 134 8.67 14.56 12.68
N SER A 135 7.74 13.67 13.05
CA SER A 135 6.38 13.66 12.48
C SER A 135 5.39 14.57 13.19
N LEU A 136 5.55 14.80 14.51
CA LEU A 136 4.63 15.61 15.31
C LEU A 136 4.46 17.06 14.79
N PRO A 137 5.51 17.80 14.39
CA PRO A 137 5.33 19.15 13.83
C PRO A 137 4.55 19.13 12.50
N ILE A 138 4.77 18.09 11.67
CA ILE A 138 4.11 17.92 10.37
C ILE A 138 2.62 17.58 10.56
N LEU A 139 2.30 16.69 11.51
CA LEU A 139 0.94 16.24 11.82
C LEU A 139 0.14 17.26 12.64
N GLY A 140 0.80 18.06 13.47
CA GLY A 140 0.19 19.07 14.34
C GLY A 140 -0.16 20.38 13.65
N GLY A 141 0.08 20.51 12.34
CA GLY A 141 -0.31 21.68 11.55
C GLY A 141 0.56 22.92 11.77
N SER A 142 1.77 22.79 12.32
CA SER A 142 2.74 23.88 12.38
C SER A 142 3.87 23.64 11.37
N PRO A 143 3.73 24.11 10.11
CA PRO A 143 4.82 24.02 9.16
C PRO A 143 5.89 25.04 9.57
N ALA A 144 6.88 24.60 10.34
CA ALA A 144 8.00 25.45 10.77
C ALA A 144 9.13 25.56 9.72
N TRP A 145 8.86 25.22 8.46
CA TRP A 145 9.89 25.21 7.41
C TRP A 145 9.32 25.67 6.06
N VAL A 146 9.28 27.00 5.88
CA VAL A 146 9.82 27.70 4.70
C VAL A 146 10.84 28.69 5.22
#